data_AF-A0A956Z287-F1
#
_entry.id   AF-A0A956Z287-F1
#
_cell.length_a   1.000
_cell.length_b   1.000
_cell.length_c   1.000
_cell.angle_alpha   90.00
_cell.angle_beta   90.00
_cell.angle_gamma   90.00
#
_symmetry.space_group_name_H-M   'P 1'
#
loop_
_entity.id
_entity.type
_entity.pdbx_description
1 polymer ?
#
loop_
_entity_poly.entity_id
_entity_poly.type
_entity_poly.pdbx_seq_one_letter_code
_entity_poly.pdbx_strand_id
1 'polypeptide(L)'
;MDALTLARLQFGITTVYHFFFVPLSLGLSIIVAVMQTIYVTRGDEKYKQMAKFWGKLLLINFAMGVVTGIVQEFQFGMNWS
;
A
#
# COMPACT_ATOMS: atom_id res chain seq x y z
N MET A 1 -14.97 8.44 27.41
CA MET A 1 -15.12 7.27 26.50
C MET A 1 -14.60 6.05 27.24
N ASP A 2 -15.29 4.91 27.14
CA ASP A 2 -14.83 3.65 27.71
C ASP A 2 -13.75 2.99 26.83
N ALA A 3 -13.06 2.00 27.38
CA ALA A 3 -11.96 1.32 26.68
C ALA A 3 -12.41 0.68 25.35
N LEU A 4 -13.61 0.10 25.32
CA LEU A 4 -14.17 -0.49 24.11
C LEU A 4 -14.40 0.54 22.99
N THR A 5 -14.93 1.72 23.33
CA THR A 5 -15.11 2.79 22.33
C THR A 5 -13.77 3.31 21.81
N LEU A 6 -12.77 3.46 22.68
CA LEU A 6 -11.42 3.86 22.27
C LEU A 6 -10.76 2.82 21.36
N ALA A 7 -10.88 1.53 21.68
CA ALA A 7 -10.36 0.44 20.85
C ALA A 7 -11.00 0.41 19.46
N ARG A 8 -12.33 0.60 19.37
CA ARG A 8 -13.06 0.73 18.10
C ARG A 8 -12.58 1.93 17.27
N LEU A 9 -12.43 3.09 17.91
CA LEU A 9 -11.98 4.30 17.24
C LEU A 9 -10.55 4.15 16.72
N GLN A 10 -9.64 3.64 17.56
CA GLN A 10 -8.24 3.40 17.18
C GLN A 10 -8.16 2.44 15.98
N PHE A 11 -8.88 1.30 16.06
CA PHE A 11 -8.88 0.31 14.98
C PHE A 11 -9.49 0.86 13.69
N GLY A 12 -10.59 1.61 13.79
CA GLY A 12 -11.24 2.25 12.64
C GLY A 12 -10.31 3.24 11.94
N ILE A 13 -9.64 4.10 12.71
CA ILE A 13 -8.68 5.08 12.16
C ILE A 13 -7.52 4.34 11.47
N THR A 14 -6.89 3.38 12.15
CA THR A 14 -5.78 2.61 11.57
C THR A 14 -6.18 1.90 10.29
N THR A 15 -7.36 1.28 10.26
CA THR A 15 -7.89 0.60 9.07
C THR A 15 -8.09 1.58 7.90
N VAL A 16 -8.70 2.74 8.13
CA VAL A 16 -8.93 3.74 7.08
C VAL A 16 -7.59 4.26 6.52
N TYR A 17 -6.63 4.58 7.40
CA TYR A 17 -5.30 5.01 6.98
C TYR A 17 -4.58 3.94 6.17
N HIS A 18 -4.59 2.68 6.63
CA HIS A 18 -3.97 1.58 5.91
C HIS A 18 -4.61 1.38 4.53
N PHE A 19 -5.94 1.43 4.47
CA PHE A 19 -6.69 1.18 3.24
C PHE A 19 -6.59 2.29 2.19
N PHE A 20 -6.04 3.47 2.49
CA PHE A 20 -5.65 4.42 1.44
C PHE A 20 -4.48 3.91 0.60
N PHE A 21 -3.53 3.22 1.22
CA PHE A 21 -2.30 2.75 0.56
C PHE A 21 -2.50 1.42 -0.18
N VAL A 22 -3.42 0.57 0.29
CA VAL A 22 -3.68 -0.77 -0.28
C VAL A 22 -4.10 -0.74 -1.76
N PRO A 23 -5.21 -0.08 -2.16
CA PRO A 23 -5.68 -0.10 -3.55
C PRO A 23 -4.70 0.61 -4.48
N LEU A 24 -4.02 1.66 -4.02
CA LEU A 24 -2.95 2.32 -4.78
C LEU A 24 -1.78 1.38 -5.04
N SER A 25 -1.34 0.60 -4.05
CA SER A 25 -0.27 -0.39 -4.23
C SER A 25 -0.68 -1.50 -5.21
N LEU A 26 -1.89 -2.03 -5.07
CA LEU A 26 -2.41 -3.07 -5.97
C LEU A 26 -2.55 -2.56 -7.41
N GLY A 27 -3.10 -1.36 -7.60
CA GLY A 27 -3.23 -0.75 -8.93
C GLY A 27 -1.88 -0.42 -9.57
N LEU A 28 -1.00 0.28 -8.84
CA LEU A 28 0.31 0.67 -9.35
C LEU A 28 1.21 -0.54 -9.63
N SER A 29 1.13 -1.62 -8.85
CA SER A 29 1.93 -2.82 -9.10
C SER A 29 1.62 -3.45 -10.45
N ILE A 30 0.33 -3.58 -10.80
CA ILE A 30 -0.11 -4.08 -12.11
C ILE A 30 0.33 -3.14 -13.23
N ILE A 31 0.14 -1.82 -13.06
CA ILE A 31 0.52 -0.82 -14.07
C ILE A 31 2.03 -0.87 -14.35
N VAL A 32 2.85 -0.87 -13.30
CA VAL A 32 4.32 -0.94 -13.43
C VAL A 32 4.74 -2.26 -14.07
N ALA A 33 4.13 -3.38 -13.67
CA ALA A 33 4.41 -4.68 -14.27
C ALA A 33 4.11 -4.67 -15.78
N VAL A 34 2.94 -4.17 -16.19
CA VAL A 34 2.55 -4.06 -17.61
C VAL A 34 3.52 -3.18 -18.39
N MET A 35 3.88 -2.00 -17.86
CA MET A 35 4.85 -1.11 -18.51
C MET A 35 6.22 -1.79 -18.69
N GLN A 36 6.69 -2.48 -17.65
CA GLN A 36 7.95 -3.22 -17.71
C GLN A 36 7.89 -4.38 -18.72
N THR A 37 6.77 -5.11 -18.78
CA THR A 37 6.55 -6.17 -19.78
C THR A 37 6.57 -5.61 -21.20
N ILE A 38 5.91 -4.48 -21.46
CA ILE A 38 5.94 -3.83 -22.78
C ILE A 38 7.37 -3.42 -23.15
N TYR A 39 8.12 -2.85 -22.21
CA TYR A 39 9.52 -2.52 -22.43
C TYR A 39 10.35 -3.74 -22.82
N VAL A 40 10.29 -4.83 -22.05
CA VAL A 40 11.11 -6.03 -22.28
C VAL A 40 10.72 -6.75 -23.58
N THR A 41 9.44 -6.71 -23.95
CA THR A 41 8.95 -7.40 -25.15
C THR A 41 9.13 -6.59 -26.44
N ARG A 42 8.99 -5.26 -26.39
CA ARG A 42 9.05 -4.39 -27.58
C ARG A 42 10.33 -3.56 -27.71
N GLY A 43 11.14 -3.48 -26.65
CA GLY A 43 12.34 -2.64 -26.60
C GLY A 43 12.08 -1.14 -26.52
N ASP A 44 10.83 -0.71 -26.29
CA ASP A 44 10.47 0.72 -26.24
C ASP A 44 10.90 1.36 -24.91
N GLU A 45 12.00 2.10 -24.96
CA GLU A 45 12.62 2.78 -23.81
C GLU A 45 11.69 3.79 -23.11
N LYS A 46 10.64 4.29 -23.78
CA LYS A 46 9.61 5.14 -23.13
C LYS A 46 8.94 4.38 -21.98
N TYR A 47 8.58 3.12 -22.20
CA TYR A 47 7.91 2.32 -21.16
C TYR A 47 8.82 2.00 -19.99
N LYS A 48 10.13 1.88 -20.21
CA LYS A 48 11.12 1.74 -19.12
C LYS A 48 11.18 2.99 -18.24
N GLN A 49 11.16 4.18 -18.85
CA GLN A 49 11.14 5.44 -18.10
C GLN A 49 9.85 5.56 -17.29
N MET A 50 8.71 5.22 -17.89
CA MET A 50 7.41 5.20 -17.20
C MET A 50 7.41 4.19 -16.04
N ALA A 51 7.87 2.96 -16.26
CA ALA A 51 7.96 1.93 -15.22
C ALA A 51 8.83 2.37 -14.05
N LYS A 52 9.97 3.03 -14.31
CA LYS A 52 10.84 3.61 -13.26
C LYS A 52 10.18 4.74 -12.48
N PHE A 53 9.47 5.64 -13.17
CA PHE A 53 8.78 6.76 -12.53
C PHE A 53 7.65 6.26 -11.61
N TRP A 54 6.74 5.46 -12.16
CA TRP A 54 5.62 4.89 -11.39
C TRP A 54 6.10 3.89 -10.33
N GLY A 55 7.19 3.16 -10.59
CA GLY A 55 7.82 2.25 -9.63
C GLY A 55 8.35 2.96 -8.38
N LYS A 56 8.89 4.18 -8.51
CA LYS A 56 9.26 5.00 -7.32
C LYS A 56 8.04 5.35 -6.47
N LEU A 57 6.95 5.77 -7.11
CA LEU A 57 5.71 6.11 -6.40
C LEU A 57 5.09 4.88 -5.73
N LEU A 58 5.09 3.73 -6.42
CA LEU A 58 4.70 2.45 -5.85
C LEU A 58 5.52 2.12 -4.60
N LEU A 59 6.85 2.26 -4.65
CA LEU A 59 7.72 1.92 -3.52
C LEU A 59 7.43 2.79 -2.28
N ILE A 60 7.25 4.10 -2.47
CA ILE A 60 6.91 5.03 -1.38
C ILE A 60 5.54 4.66 -0.78
N ASN A 61 4.54 4.45 -1.64
CA ASN A 61 3.18 4.10 -1.20
C ASN A 61 3.15 2.74 -0.49
N PHE A 62 3.90 1.76 -1.01
CA PHE A 62 4.01 0.43 -0.44
C PHE A 62 4.66 0.46 0.94
N ALA A 63 5.74 1.23 1.13
CA ALA A 63 6.38 1.39 2.44
C ALA A 63 5.40 1.91 3.50
N MET A 64 4.58 2.92 3.17
CA MET A 64 3.54 3.43 4.07
C MET A 64 2.45 2.39 4.36
N GLY A 65 2.05 1.62 3.34
CA GLY A 65 1.13 0.50 3.49
C GLY A 65 1.65 -0.57 4.46
N VAL A 66 2.93 -0.96 4.35
CA VAL A 66 3.54 -1.96 5.24
C VAL A 66 3.55 -1.48 6.70
N VAL A 67 3.99 -0.24 6.95
CA VAL A 67 4.05 0.30 8.31
C VAL A 67 2.67 0.32 8.96
N THR A 68 1.66 0.82 8.24
CA THR A 68 0.28 0.87 8.74
C THR A 68 -0.33 -0.52 8.93
N GLY A 69 0.01 -1.48 8.07
CA GLY A 69 -0.45 -2.87 8.18
C GLY A 69 0.11 -3.60 9.40
N ILE A 70 1.41 -3.42 9.70
CA ILE A 70 2.05 -3.98 10.89
C ILE A 70 1.38 -3.46 12.17
N VAL A 71 1.10 -2.14 12.23
CA VAL A 71 0.37 -1.56 13.37
C VAL A 71 -1.00 -2.19 13.52
N GLN A 72 -1.73 -2.40 12.41
CA GLN A 72 -3.04 -3.02 12.44
C GLN A 72 -2.99 -4.49 12.87
N GLU A 73 -1.98 -5.25 12.45
CA GLU A 73 -1.75 -6.64 12.87
C GLU A 73 -1.57 -6.74 14.39
N PHE A 74 -0.71 -5.90 14.98
CA PHE A 74 -0.50 -5.90 16.42
C PHE A 74 -1.73 -5.44 17.21
N GLN A 75 -2.62 -4.62 16.65
CA GLN A 75 -3.84 -4.22 17.35
C GLN A 75 -4.75 -5.41 17.69
N PHE A 76 -4.77 -6.47 16.88
CA PHE A 76 -5.51 -7.69 17.21
C PHE A 76 -5.00 -8.33 18.52
N GLY A 77 -3.68 -8.32 18.75
CA GLY A 77 -3.09 -8.89 19.97
C GLY A 77 -3.14 -7.98 21.20
N MET A 78 -3.24 -6.66 21.02
CA MET A 78 -3.20 -5.69 22.12
C MET A 78 -4.58 -5.27 22.61
N ASN A 79 -5.50 -4.97 21.69
CA ASN A 79 -6.78 -4.31 22.00
C ASN A 79 -8.00 -5.20 21.75
N TRP A 80 -7.80 -6.39 21.18
CA TRP A 80 -8.85 -7.33 20.77
C TRP A 80 -8.56 -8.78 21.20
N SER A 81 -7.85 -8.94 22.32
CA SER A 81 -7.55 -10.24 22.94
C SER A 81 -8.69 -10.77 23.80
#